data_AF-A0A7X7S248-F1
#
_entry.id   AF-A0A7X7S248-F1
#
_cell.length_a   1.000
_cell.length_b   1.000
_cell.length_c   1.000
_cell.angle_alpha   90.00
_cell.angle_beta   90.00
_cell.angle_gamma   90.00
#
_symmetry.space_group_name_H-M   'P 1'
#
loop_
_entity.id
_entity.type
_entity.pdbx_description
1 polymer ?
#
loop_
_entity_poly.entity_id
_entity_poly.type
_entity_poly.pdbx_seq_one_letter_code
_entity_poly.pdbx_strand_id
1 'polypeptide(L)'
;MRRPSHNKNSGFTLVELLVAFGLSGIVLIIITRLFSTAIFSSNTQDMLSEMNQNARYTIRMLGDVLMQAGADLQSMYTDIDRDTVIIPDGNAAVCSGFSIKINPRSGMHIIPQNNSTAICSLEVLDARRFLRAKMLQLIPGGKSNLPIKIYTLDKIDTVKNFIYFQPCDLFAAGDAICSFVKKRYFLSGTNLCIDSASLVIAENIDSLVIKFLDKDGNQTSIWTDMRSVDLLVRARTLHPDAKYNGYPDHYRRVTLTYRFRLRNKVQ
;
A
#
# COMPACT_ATOMS: atom_id res chain seq x y z
N MET A 1 -68.06 -59.22 -23.25
CA MET A 1 -67.42 -59.89 -22.08
C MET A 1 -65.97 -59.46 -21.99
N ARG A 2 -65.60 -58.68 -20.97
CA ARG A 2 -64.22 -58.17 -20.75
C ARG A 2 -63.61 -58.94 -19.58
N ARG A 3 -62.52 -59.68 -19.81
CA ARG A 3 -61.79 -60.42 -18.77
C ARG A 3 -61.02 -59.44 -17.89
N PRO A 4 -61.16 -59.48 -16.55
CA PRO A 4 -60.29 -58.72 -15.65
C PRO A 4 -58.89 -59.34 -15.69
N SER A 5 -57.89 -58.54 -16.09
CA SER A 5 -56.47 -58.93 -16.02
C SER A 5 -56.03 -58.90 -14.56
N HIS A 6 -55.63 -60.06 -14.05
CA HIS A 6 -55.15 -60.24 -12.69
C HIS A 6 -53.78 -59.53 -12.53
N ASN A 7 -53.76 -58.38 -11.86
CA ASN A 7 -52.51 -57.72 -11.49
C ASN A 7 -51.81 -58.58 -10.43
N LYS A 8 -50.70 -59.20 -10.79
CA LYS A 8 -49.81 -59.89 -9.84
C LYS A 8 -49.10 -58.82 -9.00
N ASN A 9 -49.57 -58.63 -7.78
CA ASN A 9 -48.88 -57.81 -6.79
C ASN A 9 -47.68 -58.61 -6.26
N SER A 10 -46.53 -58.50 -6.93
CA SER A 10 -45.25 -58.98 -6.39
C SER A 10 -44.76 -57.99 -5.33
N GLY A 11 -44.82 -58.38 -4.06
CA GLY A 11 -44.16 -57.65 -2.98
C GLY A 11 -42.64 -57.77 -3.07
N PHE A 12 -41.92 -56.81 -2.48
CA PHE A 12 -40.47 -56.87 -2.36
C PHE A 12 -40.03 -57.95 -1.39
N THR A 13 -38.97 -58.69 -1.72
CA THR A 13 -38.35 -59.61 -0.77
C THR A 13 -37.49 -58.83 0.22
N LEU A 14 -37.38 -59.34 1.46
CA LEU A 14 -36.52 -58.75 2.49
C LEU A 14 -35.05 -58.67 2.05
N VAL A 15 -34.61 -59.63 1.23
CA VAL A 15 -33.26 -59.66 0.67
C VAL A 15 -33.04 -58.54 -0.34
N GLU A 16 -33.98 -58.28 -1.26
CA GLU A 16 -33.88 -57.16 -2.21
C GLU A 16 -33.81 -55.81 -1.49
N LEU A 17 -34.59 -55.64 -0.42
CA LEU A 17 -34.57 -54.42 0.38
C LEU A 17 -33.21 -54.24 1.09
N LEU A 18 -32.65 -55.31 1.67
CA LEU A 18 -31.34 -55.26 2.32
C LEU A 18 -30.22 -54.92 1.33
N VAL A 19 -30.26 -55.51 0.13
CA VAL A 19 -29.31 -55.19 -0.94
C VAL A 19 -29.46 -53.73 -1.40
N ALA A 20 -30.69 -53.25 -1.58
CA ALA A 20 -30.95 -51.87 -1.97
C ALA A 20 -30.44 -50.86 -0.92
N PHE A 21 -30.64 -51.13 0.36
CA PHE A 21 -30.09 -50.30 1.45
C PHE A 21 -28.56 -50.35 1.49
N GLY A 22 -27.96 -51.53 1.32
CA GLY A 22 -26.51 -51.69 1.25
C GLY A 22 -25.89 -50.87 0.11
N LEU A 23 -26.46 -50.95 -1.09
CA LEU A 23 -26.02 -50.18 -2.25
C LEU A 23 -26.24 -48.67 -2.07
N SER A 24 -27.38 -48.27 -1.52
CA SER A 24 -27.68 -46.86 -1.24
C SER A 24 -26.69 -46.27 -0.24
N GLY A 25 -26.31 -47.03 0.79
CA GLY A 25 -25.29 -46.62 1.76
C GLY A 25 -23.92 -46.40 1.11
N ILE A 26 -23.48 -47.31 0.24
CA ILE A 26 -22.21 -47.18 -0.49
C ILE A 26 -22.22 -45.92 -1.37
N VAL A 27 -23.30 -45.70 -2.13
CA VAL A 27 -23.45 -44.53 -2.99
C VAL A 27 -23.42 -43.23 -2.18
N LEU A 28 -24.08 -43.19 -1.03
CA LEU A 28 -24.09 -42.02 -0.15
C LEU A 28 -22.69 -41.70 0.39
N ILE A 29 -21.89 -42.71 0.75
CA ILE A 29 -20.50 -42.51 1.19
C ILE A 29 -19.63 -41.90 0.07
N ILE A 30 -19.84 -42.35 -1.18
CA ILE A 30 -19.11 -41.82 -2.33
C ILE A 30 -19.50 -40.35 -2.57
N ILE A 31 -20.80 -40.06 -2.60
CA ILE A 31 -21.32 -38.70 -2.84
C ILE A 31 -20.84 -37.73 -1.74
N THR A 32 -20.91 -38.13 -0.48
CA THR A 32 -20.46 -37.29 0.64
C THR A 32 -18.97 -36.97 0.57
N ARG A 33 -18.13 -37.92 0.16
CA ARG A 33 -16.69 -37.69 -0.08
C ARG A 33 -16.44 -36.74 -1.25
N LEU A 34 -17.15 -36.93 -2.36
CA LEU A 34 -17.04 -36.04 -3.53
C LEU A 34 -17.46 -34.61 -3.17
N PHE A 35 -18.58 -34.46 -2.46
CA PHE A 35 -19.09 -33.18 -2.01
C PHE A 35 -18.13 -32.48 -1.03
N SER A 36 -17.59 -33.21 -0.05
CA SER A 36 -16.58 -32.67 0.88
C SER A 36 -15.32 -32.19 0.15
N THR A 37 -14.87 -32.96 -0.85
CA THR A 37 -13.71 -32.60 -1.67
C THR A 37 -14.00 -31.35 -2.52
N ALA A 38 -15.20 -31.25 -3.09
CA ALA A 38 -15.63 -30.10 -3.88
C ALA A 38 -15.68 -28.80 -3.05
N ILE A 39 -16.29 -28.83 -1.85
CA ILE A 39 -16.32 -27.66 -0.95
C ILE A 39 -14.91 -27.21 -0.58
N PHE A 40 -14.06 -28.16 -0.17
CA PHE A 40 -12.69 -27.85 0.21
C PHE A 40 -11.90 -27.21 -0.96
N SER A 41 -12.08 -27.73 -2.18
CA SER A 41 -11.47 -27.16 -3.38
C SER A 41 -11.97 -25.75 -3.66
N SER A 42 -13.28 -25.50 -3.55
CA SER A 42 -13.87 -24.17 -3.74
C SER A 42 -13.29 -23.16 -2.75
N ASN A 43 -13.31 -23.49 -1.45
CA ASN A 43 -12.78 -22.61 -0.41
C ASN A 43 -11.29 -22.30 -0.61
N THR A 44 -10.50 -23.30 -1.03
CA THR A 44 -9.08 -23.11 -1.32
C THR A 44 -8.88 -22.17 -2.51
N GLN A 45 -9.68 -22.29 -3.56
CA GLN A 45 -9.62 -21.42 -4.73
C GLN A 45 -9.99 -19.97 -4.38
N ASP A 46 -11.02 -19.77 -3.56
CA ASP A 46 -11.44 -18.45 -3.10
C ASP A 46 -10.33 -17.77 -2.29
N MET A 47 -9.73 -18.49 -1.34
CA MET A 47 -8.61 -17.98 -0.54
C MET A 47 -7.36 -17.66 -1.39
N LEU A 48 -7.07 -18.48 -2.40
CA LEU A 48 -5.97 -18.23 -3.33
C LEU A 48 -6.24 -17.01 -4.22
N SER A 49 -7.50 -16.81 -4.63
CA SER A 49 -7.92 -15.65 -5.42
C SER A 49 -7.76 -14.37 -4.60
N GLU A 50 -8.27 -14.35 -3.37
CA GLU A 50 -8.18 -13.21 -2.45
C GLU A 50 -6.72 -12.85 -2.14
N MET A 51 -5.90 -13.84 -1.78
CA MET A 51 -4.46 -13.64 -1.54
C MET A 51 -3.75 -13.01 -2.75
N ASN A 52 -4.05 -13.50 -3.97
CA ASN A 52 -3.48 -12.94 -5.19
C ASN A 52 -3.96 -11.51 -5.47
N GLN A 53 -5.24 -11.23 -5.23
CA GLN A 53 -5.80 -9.88 -5.39
C GLN A 53 -5.16 -8.90 -4.40
N ASN A 54 -5.02 -9.28 -3.12
CA ASN A 54 -4.37 -8.46 -2.10
C ASN A 54 -2.89 -8.19 -2.43
N ALA A 55 -2.15 -9.20 -2.89
CA ALA A 55 -0.77 -9.04 -3.33
C ALA A 55 -0.64 -8.06 -4.51
N ARG A 56 -1.50 -8.21 -5.53
CA ARG A 56 -1.51 -7.34 -6.72
C ARG A 56 -1.92 -5.91 -6.38
N TYR A 57 -2.95 -5.75 -5.55
CA TYR A 57 -3.39 -4.46 -5.05
C TYR A 57 -2.25 -3.75 -4.30
N THR A 58 -1.58 -4.46 -3.40
CA THR A 58 -0.45 -3.94 -2.63
C THR A 58 0.68 -3.44 -3.53
N ILE A 59 1.11 -4.24 -4.50
CA ILE A 59 2.17 -3.85 -5.45
C ILE A 59 1.76 -2.64 -6.27
N ARG A 60 0.53 -2.63 -6.80
CA ARG A 60 0.04 -1.53 -7.62
C ARG A 60 -0.01 -0.23 -6.82
N MET A 61 -0.61 -0.27 -5.65
CA MET A 61 -0.77 0.90 -4.80
C MET A 61 0.59 1.47 -4.34
N LEU A 62 1.50 0.61 -3.84
CA LEU A 62 2.84 1.06 -3.45
C LEU A 62 3.65 1.55 -4.66
N GLY A 63 3.53 0.88 -5.80
CA GLY A 63 4.15 1.30 -7.06
C GLY A 63 3.67 2.68 -7.49
N ASP A 64 2.36 2.92 -7.48
CA ASP A 64 1.76 4.22 -7.85
C ASP A 64 2.23 5.33 -6.90
N VAL A 65 2.26 5.08 -5.58
CA VAL A 65 2.75 6.03 -4.57
C VAL A 65 4.23 6.36 -4.78
N LEU A 66 5.06 5.33 -4.98
CA LEU A 66 6.50 5.50 -5.20
C LEU A 66 6.81 6.18 -6.54
N MET A 67 6.01 5.93 -7.58
CA MET A 67 6.15 6.64 -8.87
C MET A 67 5.75 8.12 -8.76
N GLN A 68 4.88 8.47 -7.82
CA GLN A 68 4.50 9.87 -7.52
C GLN A 68 5.50 10.56 -6.57
N ALA A 69 6.43 9.81 -5.96
CA ALA A 69 7.44 10.38 -5.08
C ALA A 69 8.24 11.48 -5.80
N GLY A 70 8.29 12.66 -5.18
CA GLY A 70 9.04 13.78 -5.72
C GLY A 70 8.35 14.54 -6.85
N ALA A 71 7.11 14.21 -7.21
CA ALA A 71 6.33 15.02 -8.14
C ALA A 71 6.12 16.41 -7.55
N ASP A 72 6.41 17.44 -8.34
CA ASP A 72 6.29 18.86 -7.96
C ASP A 72 7.01 19.27 -6.67
N LEU A 73 7.98 18.47 -6.24
CA LEU A 73 9.00 18.88 -5.28
C LEU A 73 10.20 19.33 -6.11
N GLN A 74 10.52 20.63 -6.04
CA GLN A 74 11.72 21.13 -6.68
C GLN A 74 12.93 20.34 -6.18
N SER A 75 13.77 19.90 -7.12
CA SER A 75 15.00 19.17 -6.86
C SER A 75 15.88 20.04 -5.96
N MET A 76 15.85 19.79 -4.66
CA MET A 76 16.81 20.36 -3.73
C MET A 76 18.17 19.79 -4.10
N TYR A 77 18.97 20.60 -4.80
CA TYR A 77 20.28 20.24 -5.33
C TYR A 77 21.39 20.38 -4.27
N THR A 78 21.05 20.35 -2.97
CA THR A 78 22.04 20.50 -1.91
C THR A 78 22.03 19.29 -0.99
N ASP A 79 23.23 18.72 -0.79
CA ASP A 79 23.59 17.52 -0.02
C ASP A 79 23.17 17.51 1.47
N ILE A 80 22.36 18.46 1.92
CA ILE A 80 22.02 18.67 3.33
C ILE A 80 20.69 18.00 3.70
N ASP A 81 20.04 17.30 2.76
CA ASP A 81 18.71 16.75 2.97
C ASP A 81 18.75 15.46 3.80
N ARG A 82 18.84 15.63 5.13
CA ARG A 82 18.42 14.62 6.13
C ARG A 82 16.91 14.32 6.06
N ASP A 83 16.21 14.95 5.13
CA ASP A 83 14.77 15.03 5.02
C ASP A 83 14.30 14.59 3.62
N THR A 84 14.88 13.48 3.15
CA THR A 84 14.65 12.87 1.83
C THR A 84 13.17 12.70 1.49
N VAL A 85 12.83 12.84 0.20
CA VAL A 85 11.48 12.60 -0.31
C VAL A 85 10.98 11.20 0.01
N ILE A 86 11.89 10.22 -0.01
CA ILE A 86 11.64 8.87 0.48
C ILE A 86 12.65 8.56 1.58
N ILE A 87 12.14 8.14 2.74
CA ILE A 87 12.94 7.72 3.89
C ILE A 87 12.61 6.24 4.13
N PRO A 88 13.50 5.28 3.81
CA PRO A 88 13.29 3.89 4.18
C PRO A 88 13.22 3.74 5.70
N ASP A 89 12.39 2.82 6.21
CA ASP A 89 12.34 2.56 7.64
C ASP A 89 13.65 1.86 8.07
N GLY A 90 14.42 2.54 8.93
CA GLY A 90 15.72 2.08 9.42
C GLY A 90 16.90 2.52 8.54
N ASN A 91 18.13 2.23 8.98
CA ASN A 91 19.36 2.52 8.23
C ASN A 91 19.68 1.47 7.15
N ALA A 92 18.76 0.54 6.88
CA ALA A 92 19.00 -0.59 5.99
C ALA A 92 18.45 -0.33 4.58
N ALA A 93 19.21 -0.74 3.56
CA ALA A 93 18.79 -0.66 2.15
C ALA A 93 17.68 -1.65 1.76
N VAL A 94 17.29 -2.51 2.70
CA VAL A 94 16.17 -3.44 2.64
C VAL A 94 15.28 -3.10 3.82
N CYS A 95 14.07 -2.61 3.56
CA CYS A 95 13.14 -2.20 4.62
C CYS A 95 11.76 -2.84 4.44
N SER A 96 11.04 -2.99 5.57
CA SER A 96 9.65 -3.44 5.65
C SER A 96 8.64 -2.29 5.61
N GLY A 97 9.12 -1.07 5.44
CA GLY A 97 8.34 0.14 5.39
C GLY A 97 9.16 1.34 4.89
N PHE A 98 8.47 2.43 4.59
CA PHE A 98 9.09 3.69 4.18
C PHE A 98 8.16 4.86 4.48
N SER A 99 8.74 6.04 4.65
CA SER A 99 8.02 7.31 4.64
C SER A 99 8.24 8.03 3.32
N ILE A 100 7.21 8.70 2.82
CA ILE A 100 7.24 9.48 1.58
C ILE A 100 6.67 10.87 1.81
N LYS A 101 7.31 11.89 1.22
CA LYS A 101 6.80 13.25 1.10
C LYS A 101 6.12 13.41 -0.25
N ILE A 102 4.88 13.85 -0.23
CA ILE A 102 4.06 14.08 -1.43
C ILE A 102 3.56 15.51 -1.39
N ASN A 103 3.73 16.26 -2.47
CA ASN A 103 3.09 17.56 -2.65
C ASN A 103 1.68 17.33 -3.25
N PRO A 104 0.59 17.41 -2.45
CA PRO A 104 -0.71 16.90 -2.88
C PRO A 104 -1.36 17.71 -3.99
N ARG A 105 -0.96 18.98 -4.16
CA ARG A 105 -1.57 19.94 -5.09
C ARG A 105 -0.57 20.94 -5.67
N SER A 106 0.72 20.59 -5.65
CA SER A 106 1.78 21.43 -6.22
C SER A 106 1.84 22.82 -5.57
N GLY A 107 1.51 22.89 -4.26
CA GLY A 107 1.54 24.12 -3.48
C GLY A 107 2.97 24.62 -3.35
N MET A 108 3.25 25.76 -3.99
CA MET A 108 4.54 26.43 -3.94
C MET A 108 4.31 27.94 -3.97
N HIS A 109 5.05 28.67 -3.13
CA HIS A 109 5.04 30.12 -3.14
C HIS A 109 6.46 30.65 -2.90
N ILE A 110 6.89 31.61 -3.71
CA ILE A 110 8.18 32.27 -3.57
C ILE A 110 7.96 33.57 -2.80
N ILE A 111 8.73 33.75 -1.73
CA ILE A 111 8.68 34.91 -0.86
C ILE A 111 9.17 36.13 -1.64
N PRO A 112 8.33 37.17 -1.84
CA PRO A 112 8.68 38.29 -2.71
C PRO A 112 9.65 39.28 -2.06
N GLN A 113 9.65 39.40 -0.73
CA GLN A 113 10.44 40.39 0.01
C GLN A 113 10.88 39.86 1.37
N ASN A 114 11.96 40.43 1.90
CA ASN A 114 12.44 40.09 3.24
C ASN A 114 11.44 40.53 4.30
N ASN A 115 11.21 39.69 5.30
CA ASN A 115 10.46 40.07 6.48
C ASN A 115 11.42 40.43 7.62
N SER A 116 11.22 41.59 8.24
CA SER A 116 12.01 42.03 9.39
C SER A 116 11.54 41.43 10.71
N THR A 117 10.34 40.83 10.73
CA THR A 117 9.73 40.19 11.90
C THR A 117 9.27 38.77 11.57
N ALA A 118 9.28 37.90 12.58
CA ALA A 118 8.82 36.54 12.41
C ALA A 118 7.31 36.53 12.15
N ILE A 119 6.88 35.83 11.10
CA ILE A 119 5.47 35.72 10.70
C ILE A 119 5.01 34.27 10.78
N CYS A 120 3.73 34.07 11.12
CA CYS A 120 3.04 32.78 11.11
C CYS A 120 2.00 32.68 9.98
N SER A 121 1.91 33.69 9.11
CA SER A 121 0.91 33.75 8.06
C SER A 121 1.48 34.37 6.80
N LEU A 122 1.18 33.78 5.65
CA LEU A 122 1.71 34.22 4.36
C LEU A 122 0.57 34.33 3.35
N GLU A 123 0.53 35.45 2.63
CA GLU A 123 -0.32 35.61 1.45
C GLU A 123 0.32 34.85 0.29
N VAL A 124 -0.44 33.96 -0.33
CA VAL A 124 0.01 33.14 -1.45
C VAL A 124 -0.80 33.47 -2.70
N LEU A 125 -0.28 33.15 -3.88
CA LEU A 125 -0.99 33.42 -5.14
C LEU A 125 -2.31 32.63 -5.25
N ASP A 126 -2.28 31.37 -4.80
CA ASP A 126 -3.45 30.49 -4.78
C ASP A 126 -3.36 29.53 -3.60
N ALA A 127 -4.11 29.83 -2.53
CA ALA A 127 -4.13 29.01 -1.33
C ALA A 127 -4.74 27.63 -1.57
N ARG A 128 -5.49 27.42 -2.66
CA ARG A 128 -6.08 26.12 -2.99
C ARG A 128 -5.03 25.07 -3.33
N ARG A 129 -3.84 25.48 -3.76
CA ARG A 129 -2.68 24.61 -4.02
C ARG A 129 -2.04 24.05 -2.75
N PHE A 130 -2.33 24.65 -1.60
CA PHE A 130 -1.87 24.17 -0.30
C PHE A 130 -2.90 23.28 0.40
N LEU A 131 -4.11 23.14 -0.17
CA LEU A 131 -5.15 22.27 0.40
C LEU A 131 -4.67 20.82 0.47
N ARG A 132 -5.03 20.15 1.58
CA ARG A 132 -4.64 18.78 1.95
C ARG A 132 -3.18 18.61 2.38
N ALA A 133 -2.34 19.64 2.29
CA ALA A 133 -1.05 19.61 2.95
C ALA A 133 -1.23 19.59 4.48
N LYS A 134 -0.28 18.97 5.18
CA LYS A 134 -0.21 19.01 6.66
C LYS A 134 1.01 19.77 7.14
N MET A 135 2.02 19.87 6.28
CA MET A 135 3.30 20.49 6.59
C MET A 135 3.71 21.39 5.43
N LEU A 136 4.56 22.35 5.76
CA LEU A 136 5.23 23.23 4.82
C LEU A 136 6.74 23.03 4.96
N GLN A 137 7.47 23.11 3.85
CA GLN A 137 8.92 23.06 3.82
C GLN A 137 9.46 24.39 3.30
N LEU A 138 10.34 25.04 4.07
CA LEU A 138 11.12 26.17 3.61
C LEU A 138 12.28 25.67 2.75
N ILE A 139 12.36 26.20 1.54
CA ILE A 139 13.47 26.04 0.61
C ILE A 139 14.20 27.39 0.56
N PRO A 140 15.41 27.47 1.12
CA PRO A 140 16.20 28.71 1.08
C PRO A 140 16.47 29.12 -0.38
N GLY A 141 16.24 30.39 -0.70
CA GLY A 141 16.62 30.94 -1.99
C GLY A 141 18.15 31.03 -2.14
N GLY A 142 18.66 31.24 -3.36
CA GLY A 142 20.11 31.27 -3.61
C GLY A 142 20.91 32.35 -2.84
N LYS A 143 20.24 33.33 -2.21
CA LYS A 143 20.85 34.36 -1.36
C LYS A 143 20.60 34.13 0.14
N SER A 144 19.82 33.13 0.50
CA SER A 144 19.40 32.85 1.87
C SER A 144 20.34 31.81 2.50
N ASN A 145 20.89 32.14 3.67
CA ASN A 145 21.71 31.22 4.47
C ASN A 145 20.86 30.46 5.49
N LEU A 146 19.53 30.54 5.41
CA LEU A 146 18.64 29.84 6.33
C LEU A 146 18.74 28.33 6.07
N PRO A 147 18.68 27.49 7.12
CA PRO A 147 18.54 26.06 6.93
C PRO A 147 17.15 25.72 6.38
N ILE A 148 17.03 24.56 5.74
CA ILE A 148 15.72 23.96 5.43
C ILE A 148 14.99 23.76 6.76
N LYS A 149 13.75 24.23 6.83
CA LYS A 149 12.88 24.10 8.00
C LYS A 149 11.53 23.51 7.60
N ILE A 150 10.92 22.77 8.51
CA ILE A 150 9.58 22.22 8.36
C ILE A 150 8.65 22.93 9.33
N TYR A 151 7.50 23.37 8.83
CA TYR A 151 6.43 23.96 9.61
C TYR A 151 5.20 23.07 9.58
N THR A 152 4.43 23.09 10.67
CA THR A 152 3.10 22.50 10.70
C THR A 152 2.11 23.49 10.11
N LEU A 153 1.31 23.03 9.14
CA LEU A 153 0.25 23.86 8.54
C LEU A 153 -0.98 23.84 9.47
N ASP A 154 -1.36 25.02 9.96
CA ASP A 154 -2.44 25.17 10.94
C ASP A 154 -3.78 25.45 10.24
N LYS A 155 -3.82 26.47 9.38
CA LYS A 155 -5.05 26.89 8.69
C LYS A 155 -4.76 27.38 7.27
N ILE A 156 -5.74 27.23 6.39
CA ILE A 156 -5.73 27.78 5.03
C ILE A 156 -6.99 28.62 4.84
N ASP A 157 -6.83 29.89 4.49
CA ASP A 157 -7.92 30.79 4.08
C ASP A 157 -7.90 30.93 2.55
N THR A 158 -8.78 30.18 1.89
CA THR A 158 -8.88 30.19 0.41
C THR A 158 -9.59 31.41 -0.17
N VAL A 159 -10.25 32.23 0.67
CA VAL A 159 -10.94 33.45 0.23
C VAL A 159 -9.95 34.60 0.18
N LYS A 160 -9.09 34.71 1.22
CA LYS A 160 -8.06 35.74 1.31
C LYS A 160 -6.72 35.30 0.70
N ASN A 161 -6.61 34.03 0.30
CA ASN A 161 -5.36 33.39 -0.10
C ASN A 161 -4.24 33.45 0.95
N PHE A 162 -4.58 33.20 2.22
CA PHE A 162 -3.57 33.10 3.28
C PHE A 162 -3.36 31.65 3.71
N ILE A 163 -2.11 31.31 4.03
CA ILE A 163 -1.76 30.10 4.78
C ILE A 163 -1.23 30.50 6.16
N TYR A 164 -1.57 29.71 7.18
CA TYR A 164 -1.14 29.91 8.56
C TYR A 164 -0.37 28.67 9.02
N PHE A 165 0.78 28.87 9.67
CA PHE A 165 1.68 27.80 10.05
C PHE A 165 2.39 28.09 11.37
N GLN A 166 2.96 27.05 11.97
CA GLN A 166 3.70 27.14 13.22
C GLN A 166 5.00 26.31 13.16
N PRO A 167 6.08 26.77 13.83
CA PRO A 167 6.22 28.07 14.52
C PRO A 167 6.34 29.26 13.54
N CYS A 168 6.20 30.50 14.03
CA CYS A 168 6.49 31.70 13.23
C CYS A 168 7.98 31.76 12.89
N ASP A 169 8.32 32.34 11.74
CA ASP A 169 9.73 32.42 11.30
C ASP A 169 10.02 33.65 10.45
N LEU A 170 11.31 33.92 10.26
CA LEU A 170 11.83 34.94 9.35
C LEU A 170 12.06 34.33 7.97
N PHE A 171 11.72 35.10 6.93
CA PHE A 171 11.85 34.69 5.53
C PHE A 171 12.65 35.73 4.76
N ALA A 172 13.51 35.26 3.86
CA ALA A 172 14.25 36.09 2.92
C ALA A 172 13.56 36.10 1.55
N ALA A 173 13.75 37.18 0.81
CA ALA A 173 13.29 37.32 -0.57
C ALA A 173 13.94 36.23 -1.44
N GLY A 174 13.11 35.51 -2.18
CA GLY A 174 13.52 34.38 -3.01
C GLY A 174 13.50 33.02 -2.30
N ASP A 175 13.24 32.96 -0.99
CA ASP A 175 12.89 31.70 -0.34
C ASP A 175 11.61 31.13 -0.94
N ALA A 176 11.47 29.82 -1.01
CA ALA A 176 10.25 29.16 -1.47
C ALA A 176 9.65 28.31 -0.35
N ILE A 177 8.33 28.36 -0.21
CA ILE A 177 7.60 27.47 0.68
C ILE A 177 6.84 26.46 -0.16
N CYS A 178 7.09 25.18 0.11
CA CYS A 178 6.41 24.06 -0.55
C CYS A 178 5.48 23.33 0.42
N SER A 179 4.29 23.00 -0.07
CA SER A 179 3.32 22.23 0.70
C SER A 179 3.61 20.74 0.56
N PHE A 180 3.53 19.97 1.65
CA PHE A 180 3.64 18.52 1.55
C PHE A 180 2.84 17.77 2.62
N VAL A 181 2.68 16.48 2.40
CA VAL A 181 2.20 15.50 3.36
C VAL A 181 3.25 14.42 3.48
N LYS A 182 3.63 14.09 4.72
CA LYS A 182 4.42 12.90 5.01
C LYS A 182 3.47 11.73 5.25
N LYS A 183 3.64 10.65 4.48
CA LYS A 183 2.92 9.39 4.67
C LYS A 183 3.89 8.28 5.01
N ARG A 184 3.57 7.45 6.01
CA ARG A 184 4.39 6.29 6.36
C ARG A 184 3.66 5.00 6.00
N TYR A 185 4.30 4.14 5.23
CA TYR A 185 3.81 2.81 4.87
C TYR A 185 4.64 1.76 5.60
N PHE A 186 4.01 0.86 6.34
CA PHE A 186 4.74 -0.15 7.11
C PHE A 186 3.87 -1.37 7.37
N LEU A 187 4.51 -2.52 7.60
CA LEU A 187 3.81 -3.72 8.08
C LEU A 187 3.63 -3.68 9.59
N SER A 188 2.39 -3.88 10.03
CA SER A 188 2.02 -4.12 11.42
C SER A 188 1.45 -5.54 11.53
N GLY A 189 2.28 -6.49 11.95
CA GLY A 189 1.96 -7.91 11.87
C GLY A 189 1.85 -8.34 10.41
N THR A 190 0.65 -8.77 9.98
CA THR A 190 0.37 -9.14 8.58
C THR A 190 -0.47 -8.13 7.82
N ASN A 191 -0.61 -6.92 8.36
CA ASN A 191 -1.38 -5.86 7.72
C ASN A 191 -0.42 -4.76 7.25
N LEU A 192 -0.58 -4.34 6.00
CA LEU A 192 0.03 -3.13 5.50
C LEU A 192 -0.80 -1.94 5.96
N CYS A 193 -0.15 -1.00 6.63
CA CYS A 193 -0.78 0.15 7.24
C CYS A 193 -0.21 1.45 6.68
N ILE A 194 -1.00 2.52 6.73
CA ILE A 194 -0.56 3.89 6.40
C ILE A 194 -0.71 4.81 7.61
N ASP A 195 0.36 5.50 7.99
CA ASP A 195 0.52 6.41 9.14
C ASP A 195 0.31 5.78 10.54
N SER A 196 -0.73 4.96 10.73
CA SER A 196 -1.06 4.28 11.98
C SER A 196 -1.47 2.83 11.74
N ALA A 197 -1.26 1.97 12.75
CA ALA A 197 -1.63 0.55 12.68
C ALA A 197 -3.15 0.31 12.50
N SER A 198 -3.99 1.31 12.82
CA SER A 198 -5.43 1.28 12.62
C SER A 198 -5.87 1.51 11.18
N LEU A 199 -5.03 2.12 10.34
CA LEU A 199 -5.38 2.45 8.96
C LEU A 199 -4.78 1.41 8.03
N VAL A 200 -5.43 0.25 8.01
CA VAL A 200 -5.07 -0.90 7.19
C VAL A 200 -5.45 -0.64 5.73
N ILE A 201 -4.51 -0.87 4.81
CA ILE A 201 -4.73 -0.73 3.37
C ILE A 201 -4.67 -2.06 2.64
N ALA A 202 -3.96 -3.05 3.17
CA ALA A 202 -3.98 -4.42 2.67
C ALA A 202 -3.77 -5.41 3.82
N GLU A 203 -4.47 -6.53 3.76
CA GLU A 203 -4.42 -7.58 4.78
C GLU A 203 -3.64 -8.80 4.26
N ASN A 204 -3.19 -9.62 5.19
CA ASN A 204 -2.49 -10.88 4.93
C ASN A 204 -1.21 -10.73 4.09
N ILE A 205 -0.48 -9.63 4.31
CA ILE A 205 0.86 -9.40 3.78
C ILE A 205 1.88 -9.93 4.78
N ASP A 206 2.46 -11.09 4.47
CA ASP A 206 3.42 -11.81 5.32
C ASP A 206 4.80 -11.14 5.32
N SER A 207 5.24 -10.61 4.17
CA SER A 207 6.46 -9.81 4.10
C SER A 207 6.41 -8.75 3.00
N LEU A 208 7.02 -7.60 3.28
CA LEU A 208 7.22 -6.50 2.34
C LEU A 208 8.71 -6.20 2.34
N VAL A 209 9.31 -6.22 1.16
CA VAL A 209 10.71 -5.89 0.97
C VAL A 209 10.82 -4.85 -0.12
N ILE A 210 11.43 -3.73 0.22
CA ILE A 210 11.67 -2.62 -0.69
C ILE A 210 13.17 -2.42 -0.79
N LYS A 211 13.69 -2.43 -2.02
CA LYS A 211 15.09 -2.12 -2.31
C LYS A 211 15.14 -0.94 -3.27
N PHE A 212 15.80 0.12 -2.85
CA PHE A 212 16.07 1.26 -3.71
C PHE A 212 17.43 1.05 -4.38
N LEU A 213 17.47 1.27 -5.70
CA LEU A 213 18.64 1.02 -6.52
C LEU A 213 19.11 2.30 -7.20
N ASP A 214 20.42 2.50 -7.27
CA ASP A 214 21.05 3.61 -7.96
C ASP A 214 21.09 3.43 -9.49
N LYS A 215 21.83 4.30 -10.19
CA LYS A 215 22.00 4.24 -11.65
C LYS A 215 22.71 2.98 -12.14
N ASP A 216 23.57 2.40 -11.31
CA ASP A 216 24.39 1.22 -11.62
C ASP A 216 23.70 -0.07 -11.15
N GLY A 217 22.54 0.05 -10.48
CA GLY A 217 21.75 -1.05 -9.94
C GLY A 217 22.18 -1.50 -8.55
N ASN A 218 23.07 -0.76 -7.89
CA ASN A 218 23.47 -1.03 -6.51
C ASN A 218 22.42 -0.49 -5.53
N GLN A 219 22.34 -1.11 -4.37
CA GLN A 219 21.41 -0.66 -3.33
C GLN A 219 21.86 0.68 -2.74
N THR A 220 20.92 1.62 -2.58
CA THR A 220 21.17 2.93 -1.97
C THR A 220 20.03 3.32 -1.03
N SER A 221 20.33 4.05 0.04
CA SER A 221 19.33 4.72 0.89
C SER A 221 19.27 6.23 0.62
N ILE A 222 20.11 6.73 -0.29
CA ILE A 222 20.26 8.16 -0.57
C ILE A 222 19.33 8.54 -1.72
N TRP A 223 18.35 9.41 -1.45
CA TRP A 223 17.35 9.84 -2.44
C TRP A 223 17.94 10.46 -3.71
N THR A 224 19.07 11.15 -3.63
CA THR A 224 19.76 11.73 -4.81
C THR A 224 20.26 10.65 -5.76
N ASP A 225 20.62 9.48 -5.25
CA ASP A 225 21.12 8.35 -6.03
C ASP A 225 20.03 7.39 -6.50
N MET A 226 18.88 7.35 -5.82
CA MET A 226 17.76 6.46 -6.19
C MET A 226 17.31 6.68 -7.65
N ARG A 227 17.27 5.60 -8.44
CA ARG A 227 16.80 5.58 -9.84
C ARG A 227 15.70 4.55 -10.08
N SER A 228 15.76 3.42 -9.40
CA SER A 228 14.74 2.37 -9.52
C SER A 228 14.42 1.73 -8.17
N VAL A 229 13.31 1.01 -8.13
CA VAL A 229 12.84 0.31 -6.93
C VAL A 229 12.50 -1.13 -7.29
N ASP A 230 12.98 -2.06 -6.47
CA ASP A 230 12.49 -3.42 -6.41
C ASP A 230 11.53 -3.57 -5.24
N LEU A 231 10.29 -3.89 -5.56
CA LEU A 231 9.24 -4.15 -4.61
C LEU A 231 8.93 -5.65 -4.61
N LEU A 232 9.15 -6.32 -3.49
CA LEU A 232 8.79 -7.71 -3.27
C LEU A 232 7.71 -7.79 -2.18
N VAL A 233 6.57 -8.35 -2.55
CA VAL A 233 5.42 -8.54 -1.65
C VAL A 233 5.14 -10.03 -1.56
N ARG A 234 5.12 -10.55 -0.34
CA ARG A 234 4.65 -11.90 -0.05
C ARG A 234 3.34 -11.82 0.70
N ALA A 235 2.27 -12.29 0.08
CA ALA A 235 0.97 -12.46 0.73
C ALA A 235 0.78 -13.91 1.16
N ARG A 236 -0.14 -14.12 2.11
CA ARG A 236 -0.56 -15.44 2.58
C ARG A 236 -2.08 -15.57 2.55
N THR A 237 -2.59 -16.80 2.60
CA THR A 237 -4.03 -17.04 2.79
C THR A 237 -4.52 -16.58 4.16
N LEU A 238 -5.80 -16.26 4.28
CA LEU A 238 -6.39 -15.81 5.55
C LEU A 238 -6.37 -16.91 6.63
N HIS A 239 -6.55 -18.17 6.23
CA HIS A 239 -6.54 -19.34 7.11
C HIS A 239 -5.45 -20.34 6.68
N PRO A 240 -4.95 -21.16 7.62
CA PRO A 240 -4.07 -22.27 7.29
C PRO A 240 -4.87 -23.38 6.59
N ASP A 241 -4.25 -24.03 5.61
CA ASP A 241 -4.76 -25.21 4.92
C ASP A 241 -4.05 -26.44 5.47
N ALA A 242 -4.71 -27.22 6.33
CA ALA A 242 -4.12 -28.41 6.96
C ALA A 242 -3.62 -29.48 5.97
N LYS A 243 -4.08 -29.46 4.71
CA LYS A 243 -3.57 -30.36 3.65
C LYS A 243 -2.35 -29.80 2.93
N TYR A 244 -2.02 -28.52 3.15
CA TYR A 244 -0.88 -27.86 2.54
C TYR A 244 0.37 -28.03 3.41
N ASN A 245 1.36 -28.75 2.89
CA ASN A 245 2.61 -29.06 3.59
C ASN A 245 3.82 -28.27 3.05
N GLY A 246 3.59 -27.21 2.28
CA GLY A 246 4.68 -26.42 1.71
C GLY A 246 5.37 -25.48 2.73
N TYR A 247 4.71 -25.17 3.85
CA TYR A 247 5.27 -24.42 4.97
C TYR A 247 4.83 -25.05 6.30
N PRO A 248 5.62 -24.95 7.39
CA PRO A 248 5.29 -25.54 8.69
C PRO A 248 4.01 -24.98 9.33
N ASP A 249 3.60 -23.78 8.93
CA ASP A 249 2.41 -23.11 9.45
C ASP A 249 1.15 -23.36 8.60
N HIS A 250 1.26 -24.19 7.56
CA HIS A 250 0.16 -24.56 6.67
C HIS A 250 -0.49 -23.41 5.89
N TYR A 251 0.09 -22.21 5.90
CA TYR A 251 -0.39 -21.10 5.08
C TYR A 251 0.15 -21.20 3.67
N ARG A 252 -0.73 -21.06 2.68
CA ARG A 252 -0.30 -20.88 1.28
C ARG A 252 0.21 -19.45 1.13
N ARG A 253 1.26 -19.27 0.34
CA ARG A 253 1.89 -17.97 0.10
C ARG A 253 2.06 -17.72 -1.40
N VAL A 254 1.99 -16.46 -1.79
CA VAL A 254 2.42 -16.01 -3.12
C VAL A 254 3.40 -14.87 -2.96
N THR A 255 4.48 -14.89 -3.73
CA THR A 255 5.45 -13.81 -3.80
C THR A 255 5.37 -13.16 -5.16
N LEU A 256 5.12 -11.86 -5.18
CA LEU A 256 5.15 -11.04 -6.37
C LEU A 256 6.32 -10.07 -6.27
N THR A 257 7.03 -9.89 -7.39
CA THR A 257 8.14 -8.94 -7.50
C THR A 257 7.83 -7.95 -8.62
N TYR A 258 8.05 -6.68 -8.36
CA TYR A 258 7.84 -5.61 -9.32
C TYR A 258 9.00 -4.62 -9.27
N ARG A 259 9.63 -4.42 -10.44
CA ARG A 259 10.73 -3.47 -10.62
C ARG A 259 10.25 -2.33 -11.51
N PHE A 260 10.49 -1.09 -11.09
CA PHE A 260 10.18 0.09 -11.90
C PHE A 260 11.18 1.22 -11.66
N ARG A 261 11.31 2.11 -12.65
CA ARG A 261 12.11 3.33 -12.56
C ARG A 261 11.29 4.46 -11.95
N LEU A 262 11.91 5.27 -11.11
CA LEU A 262 11.28 6.45 -10.51
C LEU A 262 11.16 7.54 -11.58
N ARG A 263 9.93 7.83 -12.03
CA ARG A 263 9.68 8.77 -13.14
C ARG A 263 10.27 10.16 -12.90
N ASN A 264 10.16 10.66 -11.67
CA ASN A 264 10.63 12.00 -11.30
C ASN A 264 12.16 12.08 -11.09
N LYS A 265 12.90 11.01 -11.40
CA LYS A 265 14.38 10.93 -11.35
C LYS A 265 15.01 10.64 -12.70
N VAL A 266 14.20 10.48 -13.75
CA VAL A 266 14.71 10.29 -15.11
C VAL A 266 14.99 11.67 -15.70
N GLN A 267 16.15 12.22 -15.35
CA GLN A 267 16.80 13.31 -16.08
C GLN A 267 18.24 12.90 -16.36
#